data_AF-T1K4H1-F1
#
_entry.id   AF-T1K4H1-F1
#
_cell.length_a   1.000
_cell.length_b   1.000
_cell.length_c   1.000
_cell.angle_alpha   90.00
_cell.angle_beta   90.00
_cell.angle_gamma   90.00
#
_symmetry.space_group_name_H-M   'P 1'
#
loop_
_entity.id
_entity.type
_entity.pdbx_description
1 polymer ?
#
loop_
_entity_poly.entity_id
_entity_poly.type
_entity_poly.pdbx_seq_one_letter_code
_entity_poly.pdbx_strand_id
1 'polypeptide(L)'
;MDMKKNGTRDFLQIYYLRAFNNWVKAVIIAQALAQVDKGMNKQKQSERKITVLDIGCGKGGDLRKYRLHGVANLVCVDIANESLNQCQES
;
A
#
# COMPACT_ATOMS: atom_id res chain seq x y z
N MET A 1 -25.16 30.53 -12.88
CA MET A 1 -25.12 29.05 -12.94
C MET A 1 -23.79 28.65 -12.29
N ASP A 2 -23.73 28.68 -10.96
CA ASP A 2 -22.49 28.44 -10.22
C ASP A 2 -22.36 26.95 -9.90
N MET A 3 -21.48 26.27 -10.63
CA MET A 3 -21.13 24.88 -10.30
C MET A 3 -20.27 24.85 -9.04
N LYS A 4 -20.84 24.33 -7.96
CA LYS A 4 -20.13 23.89 -6.76
C LYS A 4 -18.94 22.98 -7.16
N LYS A 5 -17.71 23.42 -6.92
CA LYS A 5 -16.47 22.65 -7.14
C LYS A 5 -16.33 21.57 -6.07
N ASN A 6 -17.06 20.46 -6.20
CA ASN A 6 -16.89 19.30 -5.33
C ASN A 6 -15.86 18.31 -5.93
N GLY A 7 -14.61 18.40 -5.48
CA GLY A 7 -13.85 17.26 -4.95
C GLY A 7 -13.55 16.01 -5.80
N THR A 8 -13.55 16.04 -7.14
CA THR A 8 -13.14 14.88 -7.95
C THR A 8 -11.62 14.87 -8.18
N ARG A 9 -10.95 13.77 -7.76
CA ARG A 9 -9.48 13.58 -7.83
C ARG A 9 -8.91 13.75 -9.24
N ASP A 10 -9.74 13.53 -10.25
CA ASP A 10 -9.37 13.52 -11.68
C ASP A 10 -9.00 14.92 -12.21
N PHE A 11 -9.38 15.99 -11.50
CA PHE A 11 -9.02 17.37 -11.84
C PHE A 11 -7.67 17.82 -11.26
N LEU A 12 -6.97 16.94 -10.52
CA LEU A 12 -5.66 17.27 -9.98
C LEU A 12 -4.61 17.25 -11.12
N GLN A 13 -3.80 18.31 -11.20
CA GLN A 13 -2.74 18.45 -12.21
C GLN A 13 -1.77 17.25 -12.25
N ILE A 14 -1.62 16.55 -11.12
CA ILE A 14 -0.72 15.39 -10.98
C ILE A 14 -1.47 14.05 -10.87
N TYR A 15 -2.75 13.98 -11.27
CA TYR A 15 -3.56 12.77 -11.18
C TYR A 15 -2.89 11.56 -11.86
N TYR A 16 -2.53 11.70 -13.15
CA TYR A 16 -1.90 10.62 -13.91
C TYR A 16 -0.53 10.21 -13.35
N LEU A 17 0.26 11.17 -12.87
CA LEU A 17 1.55 10.87 -12.23
C LEU A 17 1.36 10.07 -10.93
N ARG A 18 0.38 10.45 -10.10
CA ARG A 18 0.03 9.68 -8.88
C ARG A 18 -0.46 8.28 -9.21
N ALA A 19 -1.28 8.14 -10.26
CA ALA A 19 -1.75 6.84 -10.73
C ALA A 19 -0.60 5.96 -11.20
N PHE A 20 0.31 6.51 -12.02
CA PHE A 20 1.52 5.83 -12.46
C PHE A 20 2.40 5.40 -11.29
N ASN A 21 2.70 6.31 -10.35
CA ASN A 21 3.50 5.98 -9.17
C ASN A 21 2.83 4.88 -8.31
N ASN A 22 1.50 4.91 -8.16
CA ASN A 22 0.77 3.86 -7.47
C ASN A 22 0.85 2.51 -8.19
N TRP A 23 0.82 2.50 -9.53
CA TRP A 23 0.99 1.30 -10.32
C TRP A 23 2.40 0.73 -10.17
N VAL A 24 3.44 1.56 -10.30
CA VAL A 24 4.85 1.14 -10.11
C VAL A 24 5.04 0.50 -8.74
N LYS A 25 4.53 1.14 -7.67
CA LYS A 25 4.57 0.57 -6.32
C LYS A 25 3.88 -0.80 -6.23
N ALA A 26 2.71 -0.95 -6.86
CA ALA A 26 1.98 -2.22 -6.86
C ALA A 26 2.77 -3.35 -7.53
N VAL A 27 3.42 -3.06 -8.67
CA VAL A 27 4.27 -4.04 -9.38
C VAL A 27 5.47 -4.45 -8.52
N ILE A 28 6.16 -3.49 -7.91
CA ILE A 28 7.32 -3.77 -7.05
C ILE A 28 6.92 -4.60 -5.83
N ILE A 29 5.84 -4.23 -5.13
CA ILE A 29 5.35 -4.98 -3.97
C ILE A 29 4.99 -6.42 -4.36
N ALA A 30 4.29 -6.61 -5.47
CA ALA A 30 3.93 -7.94 -5.97
C ALA A 30 5.18 -8.80 -6.25
N GLN A 31 6.18 -8.23 -6.92
CA GLN A 31 7.43 -8.92 -7.23
C GLN A 31 8.23 -9.28 -5.98
N ALA A 32 8.32 -8.36 -5.00
CA ALA A 32 9.02 -8.61 -3.75
C ALA A 32 8.36 -9.73 -2.95
N LEU A 33 7.03 -9.70 -2.80
CA LEU A 33 6.29 -10.73 -2.07
C LEU A 33 6.38 -12.09 -2.75
N ALA A 34 6.37 -12.15 -4.08
CA ALA A 34 6.58 -13.40 -4.82
C ALA A 34 7.99 -13.98 -4.63
N GLN A 35 9.02 -13.14 -4.47
CA GLN A 35 10.38 -13.59 -4.18
C GLN A 35 10.49 -14.15 -2.76
N VAL A 36 9.87 -13.49 -1.78
CA VAL A 36 9.79 -13.99 -0.40
C VAL A 36 9.11 -15.36 -0.40
N ASP A 37 8.02 -15.54 -1.15
CA ASP A 37 7.32 -16.82 -1.27
C ASP A 37 8.19 -17.92 -1.90
N LYS A 38 8.90 -17.62 -3.00
CA LYS A 38 9.77 -18.59 -3.69
C LYS A 38 11.00 -19.03 -2.89
N GLY A 39 11.55 -18.14 -2.06
CA GLY A 39 12.72 -18.44 -1.22
C GLY A 39 12.41 -19.39 -0.06
N MET A 40 11.15 -19.81 0.11
CA MET A 40 10.70 -20.60 1.25
C MET A 40 10.55 -22.10 0.94
N ASN A 41 10.88 -22.94 1.92
CA ASN A 41 10.65 -24.39 1.85
C ASN A 41 9.16 -24.72 1.69
N LYS A 42 8.82 -25.54 0.67
CA LYS A 42 7.46 -25.92 0.26
C LYS A 42 6.60 -26.53 1.38
N GLN A 43 7.21 -27.30 2.29
CA GLN A 43 6.49 -27.93 3.41
C GLN A 43 5.91 -26.91 4.41
N LYS A 44 6.44 -25.69 4.46
CA LYS A 44 5.99 -24.63 5.38
C LYS A 44 5.17 -23.54 4.68
N GLN A 45 4.69 -23.79 3.46
CA GLN A 45 4.03 -22.76 2.65
C GLN A 45 2.54 -22.59 3.00
N SER A 46 1.84 -23.67 3.37
CA SER A 46 0.40 -23.66 3.69
C SER A 46 0.04 -23.04 5.04
N GLU A 47 0.98 -22.94 5.97
CA GLU A 47 0.72 -22.45 7.34
C GLU A 47 1.23 -21.02 7.57
N ARG A 48 1.89 -20.41 6.57
CA ARG A 48 2.67 -19.19 6.81
C ARG A 48 1.92 -17.89 6.56
N LYS A 49 2.25 -16.95 7.44
CA LYS A 49 1.73 -15.59 7.53
C LYS A 49 2.85 -14.60 7.19
N ILE A 50 2.83 -14.02 5.99
CA ILE A 50 3.82 -13.00 5.60
C ILE A 50 3.65 -11.78 6.50
N THR A 51 4.76 -11.27 7.05
CA THR A 51 4.79 -10.05 7.86
C THR A 51 5.63 -8.99 7.16
N VAL A 52 5.11 -7.77 7.05
CA VAL A 52 5.76 -6.64 6.38
C VAL A 52 5.94 -5.49 7.35
N LEU A 53 7.08 -4.80 7.25
CA LEU A 53 7.35 -3.50 7.86
C LEU A 53 7.36 -2.43 6.77
N ASP A 54 6.45 -1.46 6.86
CA ASP A 54 6.34 -0.32 5.94
C ASP A 54 6.83 0.95 6.64
N ILE A 55 8.01 1.42 6.23
CA ILE A 55 8.70 2.59 6.81
C ILE A 55 8.41 3.81 5.94
N GLY A 56 7.94 4.89 6.56
CA GLY A 56 7.43 6.06 5.84
C GLY A 56 6.09 5.77 5.18
N CYS A 57 5.23 5.00 5.85
CA CYS A 57 3.94 4.55 5.29
C CYS A 57 2.98 5.71 4.97
N GLY A 58 3.26 6.90 5.51
CA GLY A 58 2.41 8.06 5.41
C GLY A 58 0.99 7.72 5.87
N LYS A 59 0.00 8.14 5.08
CA LYS A 59 -1.42 7.95 5.34
C LYS A 59 -1.96 6.57 4.90
N GLY A 60 -1.10 5.58 4.64
CA GLY A 60 -1.54 4.23 4.29
C GLY A 60 -1.93 4.02 2.82
N GLY A 61 -1.33 4.76 1.88
CA GLY A 61 -1.65 4.62 0.44
C GLY A 61 -1.36 3.25 -0.17
N ASP A 62 -0.59 2.41 0.52
CA ASP A 62 -0.18 1.08 0.07
C ASP A 62 -0.88 -0.08 0.81
N LEU A 63 -1.70 0.20 1.83
CA LEU A 63 -2.42 -0.81 2.62
C LEU A 63 -3.19 -1.82 1.75
N ARG A 64 -3.96 -1.32 0.77
CA ARG A 64 -4.71 -2.16 -0.16
C ARG A 64 -3.80 -3.08 -0.98
N LYS A 65 -2.59 -2.64 -1.31
CA LYS A 65 -1.63 -3.41 -2.11
C LYS A 65 -1.12 -4.61 -1.29
N TYR A 66 -0.80 -4.39 -0.02
CA TYR A 66 -0.42 -5.47 0.90
C TYR A 66 -1.58 -6.45 1.16
N ARG A 67 -2.80 -5.93 1.38
CA ARG A 67 -3.99 -6.76 1.58
C ARG A 67 -4.30 -7.65 0.38
N LEU A 68 -4.16 -7.13 -0.83
CA LEU A 68 -4.40 -7.90 -2.07
C LEU A 68 -3.45 -9.09 -2.21
N HIS A 69 -2.25 -9.00 -1.63
CA HIS A 69 -1.23 -10.06 -1.70
C HIS A 69 -1.19 -10.95 -0.45
N GLY A 70 -2.21 -10.89 0.41
CA GLY A 70 -2.32 -11.81 1.55
C GLY A 70 -1.24 -11.60 2.63
N VAL A 71 -0.71 -10.38 2.77
CA VAL A 71 0.13 -10.03 3.92
C VAL A 71 -0.70 -10.19 5.18
N ALA A 72 -0.21 -11.01 6.12
CA ALA A 72 -0.94 -11.39 7.31
C ALA A 72 -0.75 -10.39 8.46
N ASN A 73 0.45 -9.83 8.60
CA ASN A 73 0.74 -8.77 9.56
C ASN A 73 1.45 -7.62 8.85
N LEU A 74 1.02 -6.40 9.11
CA LEU A 74 1.65 -5.20 8.59
C LEU A 74 1.96 -4.26 9.75
N VAL A 75 3.22 -3.83 9.85
CA VAL A 75 3.66 -2.81 10.80
C VAL A 75 3.94 -1.55 10.00
N CYS A 76 3.22 -0.48 10.31
CA CYS A 76 3.35 0.83 9.65
C CYS A 76 4.08 1.79 10.57
N VAL A 77 5.13 2.44 10.06
CA VAL A 77 5.94 3.41 10.81
C VAL A 77 6.04 4.69 9.99
N ASP A 78 5.76 5.83 10.61
CA ASP A 78 5.95 7.15 10.01
C ASP A 78 6.30 8.15 11.12
N ILE A 79 7.01 9.21 10.77
CA ILE A 79 7.41 10.27 11.72
C ILE A 79 6.23 11.19 12.07
N ALA A 80 5.29 11.36 11.14
CA ALA A 80 4.13 12.21 11.33
C ALA A 80 2.99 11.43 11.98
N ASN A 81 2.70 11.71 13.24
CA ASN A 81 1.65 11.02 13.99
C ASN A 81 0.27 11.18 13.33
N GLU A 82 -0.03 12.33 12.73
CA GLU A 82 -1.28 12.55 11.98
C GLU A 82 -1.41 11.63 10.76
N SER A 83 -0.28 11.32 10.10
CA SER A 83 -0.26 10.36 8.99
C SER A 83 -0.59 8.95 9.50
N LEU A 84 -0.04 8.55 10.65
CA LEU A 84 -0.34 7.26 11.28
C LEU A 84 -1.80 7.14 11.71
N ASN A 85 -2.36 8.19 12.33
CA ASN A 85 -3.78 8.21 12.71
C ASN A 85 -4.67 7.98 11.47
N GLN A 86 -4.38 8.66 10.36
CA GLN A 86 -5.13 8.48 9.11
C GLN A 86 -4.89 7.11 8.47
N CYS A 87 -3.66 6.59 8.54
CA CYS A 87 -3.32 5.25 8.07
C CYS A 87 -4.12 4.18 8.84
N GLN A 88 -4.31 4.36 10.14
CA GLN A 88 -5.05 3.42 10.99
C GLN A 88 -6.56 3.43 10.70
N GLU A 89 -7.11 4.55 10.24
CA GLU A 89 -8.52 4.71 9.86
C GLU A 89 -8.85 4.24 8.42
N SER A 90 -7.83 3.88 7.63
CA SER A 90 -7.93 3.62 6.17
C SER A 90 -8.34 2.19 5.76
#